data_AF-C9SGT5-F1
#
_entry.id   AF-C9SGT5-F1
#
_cell.length_a   1.000
_cell.length_b   1.000
_cell.length_c   1.000
_cell.angle_alpha   90.00
_cell.angle_beta   90.00
_cell.angle_gamma   90.00
#
_symmetry.space_group_name_H-M   'P 1'
#
loop_
_entity.id
_entity.type
_entity.pdbx_description
1 polymer ?
#
loop_
_entity_poly.entity_id
_entity_poly.type
_entity_poly.pdbx_seq_one_letter_code
_entity_poly.pdbx_strand_id
1 'polypeptide(L)'
;MPSPRANMTVGVLLALGSAGMATRSCVSRCCLDLKNVPSLEGKVYFPDSEAYEARLQTYWSVSAALEPWCMVQPSTAEDVSVAIKTIVAGDCPFGIRGGGHGAHALSNGVEHGITIDFDERHDLGSRNQACISPARSHWQTVYDELAPYGVAVTGGRAGTVGTGGFISGGGNSFHSASHGMGCDTVANFEVVLADGSIVNANATSNPDLWQALKGSSGNLGLITRFDMYPIEFPDPERPVVWGGNLYYDLKSGPALIDALVQFTDNVHKDENSSSIVYWAHLPQILGGTILNAAVENTLGEVKPAAFEVYYDVEGLYDDTTKVDTLSAVTNALGAGQPAGFRNAWFTASFKNDARPMNYAREKFHELMQRSRDSTGVPYRTFNTLSPHPDTRLKLLPNLMRLLASILQRTALEAKLALQHGSDSSPIQMPLCKWPGSTWELKARS
;
A
#
# COMPACT_ATOMS: atom_id res chain seq x y z
N MET A 1 -34.34 55.04 11.11
CA MET A 1 -34.59 54.10 10.01
C MET A 1 -34.41 54.82 8.68
N PRO A 2 -33.30 54.59 7.96
CA PRO A 2 -33.21 54.84 6.53
C PRO A 2 -33.20 53.51 5.75
N SER A 3 -33.84 53.50 4.59
CA SER A 3 -33.94 52.37 3.67
C SER A 3 -32.60 52.03 3.01
N PRO A 4 -32.33 50.74 2.70
CA PRO A 4 -31.14 50.37 1.94
C PRO A 4 -31.38 50.58 0.44
N ARG A 5 -30.50 51.34 -0.20
CA ARG A 5 -30.37 51.41 -1.66
C ARG A 5 -29.69 50.13 -2.15
N ALA A 6 -30.37 49.40 -3.02
CA ALA A 6 -29.80 48.29 -3.76
C ALA A 6 -28.86 48.83 -4.85
N ASN A 7 -27.57 48.51 -4.76
CA ASN A 7 -26.62 48.71 -5.85
C ASN A 7 -26.51 47.41 -6.65
N MET A 8 -27.07 47.43 -7.86
CA MET A 8 -27.04 46.34 -8.82
C MET A 8 -25.71 46.40 -9.57
N THR A 9 -24.78 45.48 -9.28
CA THR A 9 -23.52 45.35 -10.02
C THR A 9 -23.73 44.39 -11.19
N VAL A 10 -23.70 44.92 -12.41
CA VAL A 10 -23.72 44.14 -13.66
C VAL A 10 -22.31 43.63 -13.92
N GLY A 11 -22.06 42.35 -13.61
CA GLY A 11 -20.83 41.66 -14.00
C GLY A 11 -20.97 41.12 -15.43
N VAL A 12 -20.17 41.64 -16.36
CA VAL A 12 -20.05 41.11 -17.72
C VAL A 12 -19.28 39.78 -17.64
N LEU A 13 -19.96 38.67 -17.89
CA LEU A 13 -19.34 37.35 -18.01
C LEU A 13 -18.72 37.25 -19.41
N LEU A 14 -17.41 37.50 -19.53
CA LEU A 14 -16.64 37.15 -20.72
C LEU A 14 -16.40 35.64 -20.70
N ALA A 15 -17.32 34.88 -21.30
CA ALA A 15 -17.09 33.48 -21.63
C ALA A 15 -16.09 33.41 -22.80
N LEU A 16 -14.80 33.26 -22.47
CA LEU A 16 -13.81 32.79 -23.43
C LEU A 16 -14.14 31.32 -23.72
N GLY A 17 -14.92 31.08 -24.78
CA GLY A 17 -15.09 29.76 -25.35
C GLY A 17 -13.75 29.29 -25.90
N SER A 18 -12.99 28.54 -25.10
CA SER A 18 -11.94 27.68 -25.64
C SER A 18 -12.65 26.60 -26.44
N ALA A 19 -12.65 26.74 -27.76
CA ALA A 19 -12.89 25.62 -28.65
C ALA A 19 -11.78 24.61 -28.36
N GLY A 20 -12.08 23.63 -27.50
CA GLY A 20 -11.22 22.49 -27.28
C GLY A 20 -11.04 21.82 -28.64
N MET A 21 -9.83 21.93 -29.20
CA MET A 21 -9.38 20.94 -30.16
C MET A 21 -9.54 19.60 -29.46
N ALA A 22 -10.53 18.82 -29.88
CA ALA A 22 -10.61 17.41 -29.54
C ALA A 22 -9.29 16.81 -29.98
N THR A 23 -8.38 16.60 -29.03
CA THR A 23 -7.23 15.73 -29.22
C THR A 23 -7.84 14.40 -29.58
N ARG A 24 -7.77 14.03 -30.86
CA ARG A 24 -7.99 12.65 -31.26
C ARG A 24 -6.90 11.86 -30.53
N SER A 25 -7.24 11.34 -29.35
CA SER A 25 -6.47 10.31 -28.70
C SER A 25 -6.20 9.26 -29.78
N CYS A 26 -4.94 9.14 -30.19
CA CYS A 26 -4.55 8.07 -31.08
C CYS A 26 -4.73 6.81 -30.26
N VAL A 27 -5.86 6.13 -30.46
CA VAL A 27 -6.16 4.89 -29.75
C VAL A 27 -5.04 3.91 -30.06
N SER A 28 -4.26 3.55 -29.04
CA SER A 28 -3.11 2.68 -29.21
C SER A 28 -3.55 1.34 -29.82
N ARG A 29 -2.74 0.82 -30.76
CA ARG A 29 -2.98 -0.50 -31.37
C ARG A 29 -3.12 -1.57 -30.28
N CYS A 30 -2.30 -1.48 -29.23
CA CYS A 30 -2.35 -2.34 -28.05
C CYS A 30 -3.75 -2.43 -27.41
N CYS A 31 -4.42 -1.28 -27.27
CA CYS A 31 -5.75 -1.22 -26.67
C CYS A 31 -6.84 -1.75 -27.61
N LEU A 32 -6.68 -1.55 -28.93
CA LEU A 32 -7.57 -2.13 -29.93
C LEU A 32 -7.44 -3.65 -29.99
N ASP A 33 -6.22 -4.19 -29.86
CA ASP A 33 -5.99 -5.63 -29.82
C ASP A 33 -6.70 -6.28 -28.63
N LEU A 34 -6.59 -5.69 -27.43
CA LEU A 34 -7.34 -6.15 -26.26
C LEU A 34 -8.85 -6.04 -26.45
N LYS A 35 -9.36 -4.94 -27.01
CA LYS A 35 -10.78 -4.75 -27.26
C LYS A 35 -11.37 -5.81 -28.20
N ASN A 36 -10.56 -6.31 -29.15
CA ASN A 36 -10.99 -7.32 -30.11
C ASN A 36 -10.92 -8.76 -29.57
N VAL A 37 -10.44 -8.96 -28.34
CA VAL A 37 -10.49 -10.26 -27.67
C VAL A 37 -11.92 -10.52 -27.18
N PRO A 38 -12.60 -11.59 -27.64
CA PRO A 38 -13.99 -11.85 -27.27
C PRO A 38 -14.24 -11.96 -25.76
N SER A 39 -13.33 -12.58 -24.99
CA SER A 39 -13.48 -12.71 -23.53
C SER A 39 -13.29 -11.39 -22.76
N LEU A 40 -12.74 -10.36 -23.41
CA LEU A 40 -12.51 -9.02 -22.85
C LEU A 40 -13.52 -7.98 -23.36
N GLU A 41 -14.57 -8.40 -24.05
CA GLU A 41 -15.66 -7.50 -24.46
C GLU A 41 -16.25 -6.79 -23.23
N GLY A 42 -16.35 -5.45 -23.33
CA GLY A 42 -16.84 -4.60 -22.23
C GLY A 42 -15.87 -4.42 -21.06
N LYS A 43 -14.66 -4.99 -21.11
CA LYS A 43 -13.64 -4.92 -20.05
C LYS A 43 -12.47 -3.99 -20.39
N VAL A 44 -12.52 -3.27 -21.51
CA VAL A 44 -11.45 -2.35 -21.94
C VAL A 44 -11.99 -0.92 -21.95
N TYR A 45 -11.41 -0.07 -21.11
CA TYR A 45 -11.83 1.31 -20.89
C TYR A 45 -10.85 2.28 -21.53
N PHE A 46 -11.39 3.20 -22.33
CA PHE A 46 -10.63 4.22 -23.05
C PHE A 46 -10.79 5.58 -22.36
N PRO A 47 -9.83 6.53 -22.55
CA PRO A 47 -9.84 7.83 -21.87
C PRO A 47 -11.12 8.67 -22.02
N ASP A 48 -11.93 8.42 -23.05
CA ASP A 48 -13.19 9.10 -23.33
C ASP A 48 -14.42 8.42 -22.70
N SER A 49 -14.23 7.33 -21.94
CA SER A 49 -15.31 6.58 -21.30
C SER A 49 -15.51 6.95 -19.83
N GLU A 50 -16.76 6.93 -19.37
CA GLU A 50 -17.11 7.16 -17.95
C GLU A 50 -16.44 6.13 -17.02
N ALA A 51 -16.34 4.87 -17.47
CA ALA A 51 -15.68 3.82 -16.71
C ALA A 51 -14.19 4.12 -16.47
N TYR A 52 -13.48 4.64 -17.48
CA TYR A 52 -12.08 5.03 -17.33
C TYR A 52 -11.90 6.15 -16.31
N GLU A 53 -12.71 7.21 -16.43
CA GLU A 53 -12.66 8.34 -15.49
C GLU A 53 -12.98 7.89 -14.07
N ALA A 54 -14.03 7.09 -13.89
CA ALA A 54 -14.39 6.52 -12.59
C ALA A 54 -13.23 5.70 -11.98
N ARG A 55 -12.50 4.93 -12.80
CA ARG A 55 -11.32 4.19 -12.34
C ARG A 55 -10.16 5.10 -11.95
N LEU A 56 -9.92 6.22 -12.62
CA LEU A 56 -8.90 7.20 -12.20
C LEU A 56 -9.21 7.84 -10.85
N GLN A 57 -10.48 8.07 -10.54
CA GLN A 57 -10.90 8.67 -9.27
C GLN A 57 -10.79 7.72 -8.06
N THR A 58 -10.47 6.43 -8.26
CA THR A 58 -10.37 5.44 -7.18
C THR A 58 -8.93 5.21 -6.68
N TYR A 59 -7.93 5.91 -7.23
CA TYR A 59 -6.56 5.84 -6.70
C TYR A 59 -6.48 6.55 -5.35
N TRP A 60 -5.76 5.94 -4.40
CA TRP A 60 -5.56 6.55 -3.09
C TRP A 60 -4.73 7.85 -3.19
N SER A 61 -3.65 7.82 -3.99
CA SER A 61 -2.85 9.01 -4.27
C SER A 61 -3.05 9.52 -5.69
N VAL A 62 -3.30 10.83 -5.79
CA VAL A 62 -3.34 11.57 -7.06
C VAL A 62 -2.01 11.48 -7.81
N SER A 63 -0.88 11.32 -7.10
CA SER A 63 0.44 11.14 -7.73
C SER A 63 0.58 9.81 -8.48
N ALA A 64 -0.24 8.81 -8.17
CA ALA A 64 -0.20 7.48 -8.78
C ALA A 64 -1.30 7.27 -9.84
N ALA A 65 -2.29 8.16 -9.91
CA ALA A 65 -3.38 8.14 -10.89
C ALA A 65 -2.88 8.60 -12.27
N LEU A 66 -2.07 7.76 -12.91
CA LEU A 66 -1.57 8.00 -14.26
C LEU A 66 -2.66 7.71 -15.30
N GLU A 67 -2.56 8.36 -16.46
CA GLU A 67 -3.53 8.23 -17.57
C GLU A 67 -3.00 7.27 -18.65
N PRO A 68 -3.19 5.93 -18.52
CA PRO A 68 -2.75 4.97 -19.53
C PRO A 68 -3.52 5.13 -20.86
N TRP A 69 -3.03 4.51 -21.93
CA TRP A 69 -3.73 4.46 -23.22
C TRP A 69 -5.12 3.82 -23.11
N CYS A 70 -5.24 2.83 -22.22
CA CYS A 70 -6.50 2.22 -21.81
C CYS A 70 -6.28 1.43 -20.51
N MET A 71 -7.37 1.07 -19.85
CA MET A 71 -7.38 0.12 -18.75
C MET A 71 -8.07 -1.15 -19.21
N VAL A 72 -7.51 -2.33 -18.90
CA VAL A 72 -8.20 -3.60 -19.04
C VAL A 72 -8.57 -4.11 -17.65
N GLN A 73 -9.83 -4.48 -17.48
CA GLN A 73 -10.40 -4.91 -16.21
C GLN A 73 -10.78 -6.40 -16.27
N PRO A 74 -9.78 -7.31 -16.28
CA PRO A 74 -10.06 -8.74 -16.38
C PRO A 74 -10.79 -9.22 -15.13
N SER A 75 -11.75 -10.12 -15.31
CA SER A 75 -12.45 -10.69 -14.16
C SER A 75 -11.89 -12.05 -13.81
N THR A 76 -11.55 -12.96 -14.73
CA THR A 76 -11.03 -14.30 -14.38
C THR A 76 -9.51 -14.44 -14.58
N ALA A 77 -8.92 -15.53 -14.09
CA ALA A 77 -7.52 -15.86 -14.41
C ALA A 77 -7.32 -16.11 -15.91
N GLU A 78 -8.33 -16.65 -16.61
CA GLU A 78 -8.33 -16.80 -18.07
C GLU A 78 -8.37 -15.45 -18.78
N ASP A 79 -9.15 -14.48 -18.29
CA ASP A 79 -9.11 -13.12 -18.85
C ASP A 79 -7.72 -12.50 -18.69
N VAL A 80 -7.11 -12.65 -17.52
CA VAL A 80 -5.74 -12.19 -17.25
C VAL A 80 -4.74 -12.87 -18.19
N SER A 81 -4.88 -14.19 -18.39
CA SER A 81 -4.06 -14.98 -19.33
C SER A 81 -4.16 -14.46 -20.76
N VAL A 82 -5.37 -14.23 -21.26
CA VAL A 82 -5.54 -13.75 -22.64
C VAL A 82 -5.08 -12.30 -22.76
N ALA A 83 -5.34 -11.45 -21.76
CA ALA A 83 -4.86 -10.08 -21.72
C ALA A 83 -3.33 -10.00 -21.77
N ILE A 84 -2.62 -10.73 -20.90
CA ILE A 84 -1.16 -10.68 -20.88
C ILE A 84 -0.54 -11.24 -22.15
N LYS A 85 -1.10 -12.32 -22.73
CA LYS A 85 -0.65 -12.84 -24.02
C LYS A 85 -0.79 -11.81 -25.14
N THR A 86 -1.88 -11.05 -25.13
CA THR A 86 -2.14 -10.00 -26.12
C THR A 86 -1.14 -8.86 -25.97
N ILE A 87 -0.90 -8.44 -24.72
CA ILE A 87 0.07 -7.40 -24.36
C ILE A 87 1.49 -7.79 -24.78
N VAL A 88 1.90 -9.02 -24.47
CA VAL A 88 3.24 -9.55 -24.81
C VAL A 88 3.41 -9.71 -26.32
N ALA A 89 2.39 -10.21 -27.04
CA ALA A 89 2.45 -10.34 -28.50
C ALA A 89 2.54 -8.99 -29.22
N GLY A 90 1.96 -7.93 -28.64
CA GLY A 90 2.00 -6.57 -29.16
C GLY A 90 3.19 -5.73 -28.69
N ASP A 91 4.08 -6.27 -27.85
CA ASP A 91 5.17 -5.53 -27.19
C ASP A 91 4.68 -4.25 -26.48
N CYS A 92 3.54 -4.38 -25.79
CA CYS A 92 2.86 -3.25 -25.19
C CYS A 92 3.33 -3.03 -23.74
N PRO A 93 3.79 -1.82 -23.37
CA PRO A 93 4.09 -1.49 -21.98
C PRO A 93 2.84 -1.63 -21.12
N PHE A 94 2.99 -2.12 -19.89
CA PHE A 94 1.86 -2.25 -18.99
C PHE A 94 2.22 -1.97 -17.53
N GLY A 95 1.21 -1.58 -16.76
CA GLY A 95 1.23 -1.48 -15.30
C GLY A 95 0.17 -2.40 -14.69
N ILE A 96 0.31 -2.70 -13.39
CA ILE A 96 -0.59 -3.58 -12.66
C ILE A 96 -1.23 -2.81 -11.52
N ARG A 97 -2.54 -2.97 -11.34
CA ARG A 97 -3.27 -2.34 -10.25
C ARG A 97 -4.14 -3.35 -9.51
N GLY A 98 -3.93 -3.46 -8.20
CA GLY A 98 -4.90 -4.04 -7.25
C GLY A 98 -5.69 -2.92 -6.56
N GLY A 99 -5.67 -2.85 -5.23
CA GLY A 99 -6.40 -1.82 -4.47
C GLY A 99 -5.94 -0.35 -4.60
N GLY A 100 -4.94 -0.04 -5.43
CA GLY A 100 -4.59 1.35 -5.80
C GLY A 100 -3.99 2.23 -4.68
N HIS A 101 -3.39 1.65 -3.65
CA HIS A 101 -2.89 2.38 -2.47
C HIS A 101 -1.44 2.87 -2.58
N GLY A 102 -0.70 2.52 -3.64
CA GLY A 102 0.65 3.04 -3.84
C GLY A 102 0.65 4.55 -4.08
N ALA A 103 1.71 5.21 -3.58
CA ALA A 103 1.76 6.66 -3.42
C ALA A 103 2.43 7.41 -4.57
N HIS A 104 3.24 6.73 -5.38
CA HIS A 104 4.10 7.36 -6.40
C HIS A 104 3.73 6.90 -7.80
N ALA A 105 4.11 7.71 -8.80
CA ALA A 105 3.96 7.35 -10.21
C ALA A 105 4.55 5.96 -10.47
N LEU A 106 3.91 5.20 -11.37
CA LEU A 106 4.27 3.83 -11.75
C LEU A 106 4.07 2.75 -10.67
N SER A 107 3.61 3.10 -9.46
CA SER A 107 3.41 2.11 -8.39
C SER A 107 2.20 1.19 -8.57
N ASN A 108 1.15 1.64 -9.27
CA ASN A 108 -0.04 0.83 -9.55
C ASN A 108 -0.64 1.15 -10.93
N GLY A 109 0.19 1.45 -11.93
CA GLY A 109 -0.28 1.87 -13.25
C GLY A 109 0.86 2.33 -14.15
N VAL A 110 0.53 2.79 -15.35
CA VAL A 110 1.48 3.28 -16.35
C VAL A 110 0.91 4.51 -17.06
N GLU A 111 1.77 5.42 -17.53
CA GLU A 111 1.34 6.59 -18.30
C GLU A 111 1.27 6.31 -19.81
N HIS A 112 2.23 5.55 -20.36
CA HIS A 112 2.32 5.25 -21.78
C HIS A 112 2.21 3.74 -22.04
N GLY A 113 1.04 3.18 -21.75
CA GLY A 113 0.80 1.75 -21.85
C GLY A 113 -0.62 1.35 -21.47
N ILE A 114 -0.77 0.08 -21.08
CA ILE A 114 -2.03 -0.50 -20.61
C ILE A 114 -1.95 -0.69 -19.10
N THR A 115 -2.96 -0.26 -18.35
CA THR A 115 -3.08 -0.69 -16.95
C THR A 115 -3.97 -1.93 -16.88
N ILE A 116 -3.43 -3.04 -16.36
CA ILE A 116 -4.21 -4.22 -15.95
C ILE A 116 -4.78 -3.90 -14.57
N ASP A 117 -6.06 -3.54 -14.53
CA ASP A 117 -6.78 -3.09 -13.33
C ASP A 117 -7.64 -4.24 -12.79
N PHE A 118 -7.21 -4.87 -11.71
CA PHE A 118 -7.96 -5.97 -11.09
C PHE A 118 -9.20 -5.41 -10.37
N ASP A 119 -10.39 -5.93 -10.70
CA ASP A 119 -11.67 -5.49 -10.12
C ASP A 119 -12.25 -6.40 -9.04
N GLU A 120 -13.10 -5.82 -8.21
CA GLU A 120 -13.73 -6.46 -7.07
C GLU A 120 -14.33 -7.85 -7.38
N ARG A 121 -13.80 -8.87 -6.70
CA ARG A 121 -14.36 -10.23 -6.68
C ARG A 121 -14.77 -10.62 -5.26
N HIS A 122 -15.93 -11.27 -5.16
CA HIS A 122 -16.59 -11.58 -3.89
C HIS A 122 -16.43 -13.00 -3.36
N ASP A 123 -15.57 -13.85 -3.93
CA ASP A 123 -15.50 -15.25 -3.46
C ASP A 123 -14.43 -15.42 -2.37
N LEU A 124 -14.83 -15.33 -1.09
CA LEU A 124 -13.96 -15.59 0.06
C LEU A 124 -14.08 -17.08 0.35
N GLY A 125 -12.96 -17.70 0.69
CA GLY A 125 -12.95 -19.10 1.07
C GLY A 125 -13.72 -19.38 2.37
N SER A 126 -13.27 -20.39 3.11
CA SER A 126 -13.95 -20.87 4.32
C SER A 126 -13.13 -20.61 5.57
N ARG A 127 -13.68 -20.97 6.75
CA ARG A 127 -12.95 -21.01 8.04
C ARG A 127 -11.59 -21.71 7.96
N ASN A 128 -11.42 -22.68 7.05
CA ASN A 128 -10.20 -23.49 6.95
C ASN A 128 -9.17 -22.93 5.94
N GLN A 129 -9.59 -22.02 5.06
CA GLN A 129 -8.74 -21.45 4.03
C GLN A 129 -9.35 -20.14 3.51
N ALA A 130 -8.65 -19.03 3.74
CA ALA A 130 -9.08 -17.73 3.24
C ALA A 130 -8.59 -17.55 1.80
N CYS A 131 -9.47 -17.79 0.83
CA CYS A 131 -9.21 -17.55 -0.59
C CYS A 131 -9.46 -16.09 -0.92
N ILE A 132 -8.41 -15.32 -1.21
CA ILE A 132 -8.50 -13.87 -1.42
C ILE A 132 -8.00 -13.55 -2.82
N SER A 133 -8.78 -12.79 -3.58
CA SER A 133 -8.30 -12.23 -4.84
C SER A 133 -7.57 -10.92 -4.57
N PRO A 134 -6.45 -10.61 -5.26
CA PRO A 134 -5.84 -9.27 -5.27
C PRO A 134 -6.80 -8.15 -5.67
N ALA A 135 -7.87 -8.55 -6.37
CA ALA A 135 -8.96 -7.74 -6.82
C ALA A 135 -9.96 -7.42 -5.69
N ARG A 136 -9.96 -8.19 -4.58
CA ARG A 136 -10.60 -7.79 -3.31
C ARG A 136 -9.91 -6.54 -2.80
N SER A 137 -10.57 -5.43 -3.01
CA SER A 137 -9.87 -4.18 -3.21
C SER A 137 -9.19 -3.69 -1.95
N HIS A 138 -9.69 -4.04 -0.75
CA HIS A 138 -9.26 -3.46 0.52
C HIS A 138 -9.34 -4.45 1.70
N TRP A 139 -8.43 -4.31 2.67
CA TRP A 139 -8.36 -5.20 3.85
C TRP A 139 -9.60 -5.15 4.75
N GLN A 140 -10.30 -4.01 4.80
CA GLN A 140 -11.55 -3.88 5.53
C GLN A 140 -12.55 -4.98 5.13
N THR A 141 -12.81 -5.12 3.82
CA THR A 141 -13.74 -6.11 3.27
C THR A 141 -13.34 -7.54 3.66
N VAL A 142 -12.04 -7.86 3.60
CA VAL A 142 -11.53 -9.18 3.99
C VAL A 142 -11.83 -9.47 5.47
N TYR A 143 -11.61 -8.50 6.35
CA TYR A 143 -11.89 -8.68 7.77
C TYR A 143 -13.38 -8.80 8.07
N ASP A 144 -14.21 -7.97 7.44
CA ASP A 144 -15.68 -8.00 7.62
C ASP A 144 -16.28 -9.34 7.18
N GLU A 145 -15.79 -9.91 6.08
CA GLU A 145 -16.30 -11.18 5.54
C GLU A 145 -15.70 -12.42 6.25
N LEU A 146 -14.51 -12.32 6.86
CA LEU A 146 -13.94 -13.42 7.66
C LEU A 146 -14.47 -13.47 9.09
N ALA A 147 -14.94 -12.34 9.64
CA ALA A 147 -15.45 -12.27 11.01
C ALA A 147 -16.56 -13.31 11.31
N PRO A 148 -17.57 -13.56 10.45
CA PRO A 148 -18.58 -14.59 10.68
C PRO A 148 -18.03 -16.02 10.81
N TYR A 149 -16.82 -16.29 10.31
CA TYR A 149 -16.17 -17.59 10.43
C TYR A 149 -15.29 -17.71 11.70
N GLY A 150 -15.20 -16.64 12.51
CA GLY A 150 -14.41 -16.61 13.73
C GLY A 150 -12.89 -16.64 13.48
N VAL A 151 -12.45 -16.16 12.32
CA VAL A 151 -11.04 -16.16 11.92
C VAL A 151 -10.59 -14.80 11.37
N ALA A 152 -9.29 -14.55 11.43
CA ALA A 152 -8.59 -13.43 10.81
C ALA A 152 -7.48 -13.95 9.86
N VAL A 153 -6.75 -13.02 9.25
CA VAL A 153 -5.51 -13.28 8.50
C VAL A 153 -4.50 -12.18 8.80
N THR A 154 -3.23 -12.39 8.47
CA THR A 154 -2.16 -11.37 8.52
C THR A 154 -2.35 -10.31 7.42
N GLY A 155 -3.37 -9.47 7.56
CA GLY A 155 -3.69 -8.39 6.63
C GLY A 155 -3.13 -7.02 7.03
N GLY A 156 -3.52 -6.00 6.27
CA GLY A 156 -3.09 -4.62 6.48
C GLY A 156 -3.70 -3.97 7.72
N ARG A 157 -2.97 -2.98 8.23
CA ARG A 157 -3.34 -2.20 9.43
C ARG A 157 -4.20 -0.96 9.12
N ALA A 158 -4.40 -0.66 7.83
CA ALA A 158 -5.33 0.36 7.34
C ALA A 158 -6.32 -0.28 6.37
N GLY A 159 -7.61 -0.01 6.57
CA GLY A 159 -8.70 -0.74 5.91
C GLY A 159 -8.67 -0.58 4.41
N THR A 160 -8.31 0.61 3.93
CA THR A 160 -8.22 1.03 2.53
C THR A 160 -7.01 0.46 1.78
N VAL A 161 -6.11 -0.29 2.43
CA VAL A 161 -4.93 -0.80 1.74
C VAL A 161 -5.30 -1.99 0.86
N GLY A 162 -4.78 -2.00 -0.37
CA GLY A 162 -4.98 -3.08 -1.33
C GLY A 162 -4.33 -4.39 -0.93
N THR A 163 -5.10 -5.48 -1.03
CA THR A 163 -4.68 -6.81 -0.58
C THR A 163 -3.50 -7.37 -1.40
N GLY A 164 -3.58 -7.30 -2.74
CA GLY A 164 -2.55 -7.84 -3.64
C GLY A 164 -1.18 -7.18 -3.51
N GLY A 165 -1.14 -5.84 -3.54
CA GLY A 165 0.10 -5.08 -3.36
C GLY A 165 0.70 -5.26 -1.97
N PHE A 166 -0.13 -5.35 -0.93
CA PHE A 166 0.31 -5.61 0.44
C PHE A 166 0.97 -6.98 0.59
N ILE A 167 0.31 -8.05 0.10
CA ILE A 167 0.83 -9.42 0.21
C ILE A 167 2.08 -9.61 -0.65
N SER A 168 2.06 -9.17 -1.91
CA SER A 168 3.22 -9.31 -2.80
C SER A 168 4.42 -8.44 -2.39
N GLY A 169 4.20 -7.37 -1.61
CA GLY A 169 5.24 -6.51 -1.06
C GLY A 169 5.77 -6.94 0.32
N GLY A 170 5.25 -8.01 0.91
CA GLY A 170 5.62 -8.50 2.24
C GLY A 170 4.47 -8.37 3.24
N GLY A 171 4.10 -7.14 3.58
CA GLY A 171 2.92 -6.84 4.39
C GLY A 171 3.17 -6.92 5.91
N ASN A 172 3.21 -5.77 6.59
CA ASN A 172 3.32 -5.70 8.05
C ASN A 172 1.93 -5.61 8.69
N SER A 173 1.58 -6.60 9.51
CA SER A 173 0.27 -6.81 10.13
C SER A 173 0.34 -6.63 11.64
N PHE A 174 -0.81 -6.46 12.31
CA PHE A 174 -0.90 -6.55 13.77
C PHE A 174 -0.46 -7.94 14.28
N HIS A 175 -0.67 -8.98 13.47
CA HIS A 175 -0.30 -10.36 13.79
C HIS A 175 1.17 -10.67 13.45
N SER A 176 1.97 -9.70 13.02
CA SER A 176 3.27 -10.05 12.44
C SER A 176 4.32 -10.50 13.45
N ALA A 177 4.19 -10.13 14.72
CA ALA A 177 5.06 -10.66 15.77
C ALA A 177 4.79 -12.15 16.04
N SER A 178 3.53 -12.59 15.98
CA SER A 178 3.13 -13.99 16.24
C SER A 178 3.14 -14.89 15.00
N HIS A 179 2.87 -14.35 13.80
CA HIS A 179 2.63 -15.15 12.59
C HIS A 179 3.53 -14.78 11.39
N GLY A 180 4.40 -13.78 11.53
CA GLY A 180 5.26 -13.29 10.44
C GLY A 180 4.58 -12.26 9.53
N MET A 181 5.25 -11.91 8.43
CA MET A 181 4.71 -10.93 7.48
C MET A 181 3.48 -11.51 6.76
N GLY A 182 2.65 -10.65 6.18
CA GLY A 182 1.46 -11.06 5.43
C GLY A 182 1.74 -12.10 4.34
N CYS A 183 2.87 -11.97 3.67
CA CYS A 183 3.33 -12.92 2.66
C CYS A 183 3.75 -14.28 3.22
N ASP A 184 4.18 -14.34 4.49
CA ASP A 184 4.69 -15.57 5.11
C ASP A 184 3.58 -16.61 5.28
N THR A 185 2.35 -16.15 5.54
CA THR A 185 1.16 -16.98 5.79
C THR A 185 0.40 -17.40 4.52
N VAL A 186 0.89 -17.04 3.33
CA VAL A 186 0.29 -17.49 2.08
C VAL A 186 0.62 -18.96 1.84
N ALA A 187 -0.42 -19.80 1.80
CA ALA A 187 -0.36 -21.22 1.50
C ALA A 187 -0.18 -21.48 0.00
N ASN A 188 -0.83 -20.69 -0.85
CA ASN A 188 -0.81 -20.87 -2.31
C ASN A 188 -1.06 -19.54 -3.03
N PHE A 189 -0.34 -19.30 -4.13
CA PHE A 189 -0.67 -18.27 -5.11
C PHE A 189 -1.18 -18.92 -6.39
N GLU A 190 -2.30 -18.45 -6.93
CA GLU A 190 -2.66 -18.64 -8.32
C GLU A 190 -2.10 -17.45 -9.13
N VAL A 191 -1.29 -17.77 -10.13
CA VAL A 191 -0.48 -16.79 -10.85
C VAL A 191 -0.61 -17.01 -12.34
N VAL A 192 -0.81 -15.93 -13.07
CA VAL A 192 -0.70 -15.90 -14.52
C VAL A 192 0.68 -15.39 -14.90
N LEU A 193 1.44 -16.20 -15.63
CA LEU A 193 2.77 -15.85 -16.13
C LEU A 193 2.70 -15.08 -17.45
N ALA A 194 3.83 -14.54 -17.89
CA ALA A 194 3.91 -13.72 -19.11
C ALA A 194 3.53 -14.49 -20.40
N ASP A 195 3.70 -15.82 -20.44
CA ASP A 195 3.25 -16.67 -21.54
C ASP A 195 1.74 -17.00 -21.48
N GLY A 196 1.06 -16.52 -20.44
CA GLY A 196 -0.35 -16.75 -20.14
C GLY A 196 -0.64 -18.08 -19.46
N SER A 197 0.37 -18.88 -19.09
CA SER A 197 0.13 -20.06 -18.26
C SER A 197 -0.41 -19.66 -16.89
N ILE A 198 -1.40 -20.41 -16.41
CA ILE A 198 -2.00 -20.24 -15.08
C ILE A 198 -1.42 -21.35 -14.20
N VAL A 199 -0.68 -20.97 -13.16
CA VAL A 199 0.05 -21.91 -12.30
C VAL A 199 -0.30 -21.68 -10.83
N ASN A 200 -0.23 -22.76 -10.05
CA ASN A 200 -0.24 -22.68 -8.59
C ASN A 200 1.20 -22.70 -8.07
N ALA A 201 1.53 -21.73 -7.24
CA ALA A 201 2.80 -21.62 -6.54
C ALA A 201 2.59 -21.81 -5.03
N ASN A 202 3.08 -22.93 -4.50
CA ASN A 202 2.99 -23.34 -3.11
C ASN A 202 4.19 -24.25 -2.73
N ALA A 203 4.17 -24.85 -1.54
CA ALA A 203 5.27 -25.67 -1.04
C ALA A 203 5.59 -26.93 -1.89
N THR A 204 4.65 -27.43 -2.71
CA THR A 204 4.80 -28.66 -3.50
C THR A 204 4.73 -28.44 -5.01
N SER A 205 4.27 -27.27 -5.47
CA SER A 205 4.15 -26.90 -6.88
C SER A 205 4.74 -25.50 -7.09
N ASN A 206 5.72 -25.36 -7.99
CA ASN A 206 6.47 -24.10 -8.23
C ASN A 206 6.97 -23.43 -6.91
N PRO A 207 7.70 -24.16 -6.04
CA PRO A 207 8.08 -23.69 -4.70
C PRO A 207 9.08 -22.53 -4.72
N ASP A 208 9.88 -22.41 -5.77
CA ASP A 208 10.77 -21.30 -6.04
C ASP A 208 9.98 -20.01 -6.34
N LEU A 209 8.97 -20.10 -7.20
CA LEU A 209 8.03 -19.01 -7.47
C LEU A 209 7.25 -18.61 -6.21
N TRP A 210 6.78 -19.58 -5.42
CA TRP A 210 6.07 -19.34 -4.16
C TRP A 210 6.91 -18.53 -3.18
N GLN A 211 8.19 -18.86 -3.02
CA GLN A 211 9.11 -18.10 -2.17
C GLN A 211 9.39 -16.71 -2.75
N ALA A 212 9.63 -16.62 -4.06
CA ALA A 212 10.00 -15.36 -4.70
C ALA A 212 8.85 -14.34 -4.73
N LEU A 213 7.59 -14.79 -4.79
CA LEU A 213 6.42 -13.91 -4.77
C LEU A 213 6.23 -13.16 -3.44
N LYS A 214 6.78 -13.66 -2.33
CA LYS A 214 6.69 -13.10 -0.97
C LYS A 214 7.56 -11.83 -0.75
N GLY A 215 7.51 -10.91 -1.69
CA GLY A 215 8.33 -9.69 -1.73
C GLY A 215 8.63 -9.18 -3.14
N SER A 216 7.98 -9.73 -4.18
CA SER A 216 8.22 -9.37 -5.57
C SER A 216 7.48 -8.12 -6.06
N SER A 217 6.49 -7.63 -5.31
CA SER A 217 5.66 -6.45 -5.66
C SER A 217 5.06 -6.47 -7.08
N GLY A 218 4.83 -7.65 -7.67
CA GLY A 218 4.24 -7.82 -9.00
C GLY A 218 5.22 -8.17 -10.14
N ASN A 219 6.51 -8.36 -9.86
CA ASN A 219 7.53 -8.59 -10.89
C ASN A 219 7.55 -10.01 -11.50
N LEU A 220 6.95 -10.99 -10.84
CA LEU A 220 7.11 -12.41 -11.20
C LEU A 220 5.84 -13.06 -11.76
N GLY A 221 4.79 -12.27 -11.97
CA GLY A 221 3.52 -12.73 -12.50
C GLY A 221 2.34 -11.94 -11.94
N LEU A 222 1.19 -12.17 -12.57
CA LEU A 222 -0.08 -11.55 -12.22
C LEU A 222 -0.82 -12.49 -11.26
N ILE A 223 -0.77 -12.19 -9.97
CA ILE A 223 -1.50 -12.96 -8.96
C ILE A 223 -3.00 -12.73 -9.17
N THR A 224 -3.78 -13.80 -9.29
CA THR A 224 -5.25 -13.75 -9.46
C THR A 224 -5.99 -14.20 -8.20
N ARG A 225 -5.34 -15.06 -7.41
CA ARG A 225 -5.80 -15.52 -6.10
C ARG A 225 -4.60 -15.81 -5.20
N PHE A 226 -4.76 -15.62 -3.90
CA PHE A 226 -3.88 -16.20 -2.90
C PHE A 226 -4.70 -16.78 -1.76
N ASP A 227 -4.25 -17.93 -1.28
CA ASP A 227 -4.91 -18.67 -0.22
C ASP A 227 -4.07 -18.50 1.06
N MET A 228 -4.66 -17.97 2.13
CA MET A 228 -3.96 -17.70 3.40
C MET A 228 -4.36 -18.71 4.47
N TYR A 229 -3.41 -19.02 5.37
CA TYR A 229 -3.70 -19.74 6.61
C TYR A 229 -4.49 -18.82 7.57
N PRO A 230 -5.74 -19.16 7.93
CA PRO A 230 -6.53 -18.36 8.86
C PRO A 230 -5.99 -18.44 10.29
N ILE A 231 -6.20 -17.37 11.05
CA ILE A 231 -5.86 -17.25 12.47
C ILE A 231 -7.16 -17.27 13.26
N GLU A 232 -7.33 -18.23 14.17
CA GLU A 232 -8.54 -18.30 14.99
C GLU A 232 -8.53 -17.22 16.08
N PHE A 233 -9.68 -16.55 16.26
CA PHE A 233 -9.86 -15.71 17.44
C PHE A 233 -10.00 -16.57 18.70
N PRO A 234 -9.61 -16.06 19.89
CA PRO A 234 -9.81 -16.78 21.16
C PRO A 234 -11.27 -17.20 21.40
N ASP A 235 -12.20 -16.35 20.96
CA ASP A 235 -13.64 -16.62 20.95
C ASP A 235 -14.15 -16.48 19.50
N PRO A 236 -14.35 -17.60 18.77
CA PRO A 236 -14.83 -17.58 17.39
C PRO A 236 -16.24 -16.99 17.22
N GLU A 237 -17.06 -17.00 18.28
CA GLU A 237 -18.41 -16.39 18.25
C GLU A 237 -18.34 -14.87 18.48
N ARG A 238 -17.20 -14.37 18.99
CA ARG A 238 -16.94 -12.96 19.24
C ARG A 238 -15.56 -12.55 18.71
N PRO A 239 -15.41 -12.41 17.38
CA PRO A 239 -14.14 -12.11 16.70
C PRO A 239 -13.71 -10.64 16.92
N VAL A 240 -13.19 -10.35 18.11
CA VAL A 240 -12.80 -9.00 18.54
C VAL A 240 -11.34 -8.95 18.94
N VAL A 241 -10.75 -7.76 18.78
CA VAL A 241 -9.42 -7.39 19.27
C VAL A 241 -9.57 -6.21 20.22
N TRP A 242 -8.51 -5.86 20.92
CA TRP A 242 -8.44 -4.63 21.69
C TRP A 242 -7.48 -3.67 21.00
N GLY A 243 -7.83 -2.40 20.86
CA GLY A 243 -6.90 -1.42 20.30
C GLY A 243 -7.49 -0.03 20.15
N GLY A 244 -6.63 0.91 19.75
CA GLY A 244 -6.98 2.31 19.56
C GLY A 244 -5.76 3.22 19.62
N ASN A 245 -5.98 4.49 19.92
CA ASN A 245 -4.94 5.52 19.97
C ASN A 245 -4.82 6.11 21.37
N LEU A 246 -3.59 6.30 21.81
CA LEU A 246 -3.21 7.05 22.99
C LEU A 246 -2.60 8.38 22.54
N TYR A 247 -3.26 9.50 22.83
CA TYR A 247 -2.85 10.84 22.38
C TYR A 247 -2.10 11.59 23.47
N TYR A 248 -0.95 12.16 23.10
CA TYR A 248 -0.04 12.82 24.02
C TYR A 248 0.22 14.27 23.64
N ASP A 249 0.52 15.09 24.65
CA ASP A 249 1.13 16.39 24.43
C ASP A 249 2.38 16.25 23.55
N LEU A 250 2.58 17.13 22.57
CA LEU A 250 3.73 17.05 21.65
C LEU A 250 5.09 17.05 22.37
N LYS A 251 5.16 17.65 23.58
CA LYS A 251 6.37 17.68 24.42
C LYS A 251 6.78 16.30 24.94
N SER A 252 5.85 15.33 24.99
CA SER A 252 6.11 13.96 25.45
C SER A 252 6.87 13.12 24.42
N GLY A 253 7.17 13.68 23.24
CA GLY A 253 7.85 12.99 22.15
C GLY A 253 9.13 12.23 22.51
N PRO A 254 10.10 12.79 23.27
CA PRO A 254 11.27 12.05 23.72
C PRO A 254 10.90 10.81 24.57
N ALA A 255 10.04 11.00 25.57
CA ALA A 255 9.62 9.91 26.46
C ALA A 255 8.85 8.81 25.71
N LEU A 256 8.02 9.19 24.72
CA LEU A 256 7.29 8.23 23.90
C LEU A 256 8.21 7.44 22.95
N ILE A 257 9.32 8.04 22.50
CA ILE A 257 10.38 7.32 21.76
C ILE A 257 11.05 6.30 22.68
N ASP A 258 11.39 6.68 23.92
CA ASP A 258 12.00 5.76 24.88
C ASP A 258 11.04 4.60 25.22
N ALA A 259 9.75 4.89 25.38
CA ALA A 259 8.70 3.87 25.55
C ALA A 259 8.60 2.94 24.33
N LEU A 260 8.68 3.45 23.10
CA LEU A 260 8.69 2.62 21.89
C LEU A 260 9.94 1.73 21.81
N VAL A 261 11.11 2.25 22.21
CA VAL A 261 12.35 1.46 22.27
C VAL A 261 12.19 0.33 23.27
N GLN A 262 11.68 0.62 24.48
CA GLN A 262 11.44 -0.37 25.51
C GLN A 262 10.39 -1.41 25.09
N PHE A 263 9.29 -0.98 24.46
CA PHE A 263 8.29 -1.87 23.89
C PHE A 263 8.92 -2.81 22.87
N THR A 264 9.70 -2.26 21.92
CA THR A 264 10.35 -3.02 20.86
C THR A 264 11.35 -4.04 21.40
N ASP A 265 12.14 -3.70 22.43
CA ASP A 265 13.08 -4.63 23.06
C ASP A 265 12.35 -5.79 23.78
N ASN A 266 11.08 -5.61 24.15
CA ASN A 266 10.29 -6.59 24.89
C ASN A 266 9.18 -7.26 24.08
N VAL A 267 9.02 -6.93 22.79
CA VAL A 267 7.93 -7.47 21.94
C VAL A 267 7.96 -9.00 21.84
N HIS A 268 9.14 -9.63 21.95
CA HIS A 268 9.29 -11.09 21.97
C HIS A 268 8.65 -11.76 23.21
N LYS A 269 8.24 -10.99 24.22
CA LYS A 269 7.53 -11.47 25.41
C LYS A 269 6.01 -11.42 25.24
N ASP A 270 5.53 -10.65 24.27
CA ASP A 270 4.10 -10.52 23.93
C ASP A 270 3.96 -10.36 22.41
N GLU A 271 3.84 -11.49 21.72
CA GLU A 271 3.75 -11.55 20.26
C GLU A 271 2.36 -11.16 19.71
N ASN A 272 1.41 -10.83 20.59
CA ASN A 272 0.04 -10.45 20.23
C ASN A 272 -0.20 -8.94 20.33
N SER A 273 0.76 -8.20 20.85
CA SER A 273 0.72 -6.76 20.93
C SER A 273 1.65 -6.12 19.90
N SER A 274 1.15 -5.13 19.17
CA SER A 274 1.99 -4.25 18.34
C SER A 274 1.63 -2.79 18.57
N SER A 275 2.48 -1.91 18.03
CA SER A 275 2.32 -0.47 18.22
C SER A 275 2.90 0.31 17.06
N ILE A 276 2.32 1.48 16.80
CA ILE A 276 2.85 2.50 15.89
C ILE A 276 2.85 3.83 16.63
N VAL A 277 4.01 4.41 16.86
CA VAL A 277 4.11 5.79 17.32
C VAL A 277 4.22 6.71 16.12
N TYR A 278 3.42 7.76 16.05
CA TYR A 278 3.54 8.70 14.95
C TYR A 278 3.24 10.15 15.32
N TRP A 279 3.88 11.03 14.55
CA TRP A 279 3.54 12.45 14.46
C TRP A 279 2.79 12.66 13.16
N ALA A 280 1.67 13.35 13.22
CA ALA A 280 0.92 13.70 12.03
C ALA A 280 0.44 15.15 12.10
N HIS A 281 0.61 15.89 11.00
CA HIS A 281 -0.02 17.19 10.85
C HIS A 281 -1.32 17.06 10.06
N LEU A 282 -2.44 17.21 10.76
CA LEU A 282 -3.79 16.95 10.27
C LEU A 282 -4.74 18.12 10.57
N PRO A 283 -4.45 19.34 10.07
CA PRO A 283 -5.18 20.55 10.46
C PRO A 283 -6.68 20.51 10.09
N GLN A 284 -7.07 19.81 9.01
CA GLN A 284 -8.48 19.70 8.63
C GLN A 284 -9.25 18.59 9.36
N ILE A 285 -8.55 17.63 9.99
CA ILE A 285 -9.19 16.48 10.66
C ILE A 285 -9.14 16.64 12.18
N LEU A 286 -7.97 17.00 12.71
CA LEU A 286 -7.68 17.06 14.15
C LEU A 286 -7.19 18.44 14.60
N GLY A 287 -7.34 19.47 13.77
CA GLY A 287 -7.07 20.86 14.15
C GLY A 287 -5.59 21.23 14.30
N GLY A 288 -4.64 20.31 14.05
CA GLY A 288 -3.22 20.62 14.16
C GLY A 288 -2.29 19.42 14.02
N THR A 289 -1.14 19.52 14.68
CA THR A 289 -0.19 18.41 14.80
C THR A 289 -0.53 17.57 16.02
N ILE A 290 -0.56 16.26 15.84
CA ILE A 290 -0.79 15.28 16.89
C ILE A 290 0.46 14.42 17.12
N LEU A 291 0.57 13.88 18.33
CA LEU A 291 1.47 12.81 18.71
C LEU A 291 0.62 11.71 19.35
N ASN A 292 0.74 10.49 18.85
CA ASN A 292 0.06 9.36 19.47
C ASN A 292 0.84 8.06 19.31
N ALA A 293 0.48 7.10 20.17
CA ALA A 293 0.77 5.70 19.99
C ALA A 293 -0.53 4.99 19.61
N ALA A 294 -0.59 4.41 18.42
CA ALA A 294 -1.56 3.37 18.10
C ALA A 294 -1.09 2.08 18.76
N VAL A 295 -1.98 1.41 19.47
CA VAL A 295 -1.70 0.16 20.18
C VAL A 295 -2.82 -0.82 19.93
N GLU A 296 -2.49 -2.10 19.83
CA GLU A 296 -3.48 -3.15 19.71
C GLU A 296 -2.99 -4.49 20.27
N ASN A 297 -3.94 -5.32 20.71
CA ASN A 297 -3.71 -6.69 21.14
C ASN A 297 -4.66 -7.61 20.36
N THR A 298 -4.09 -8.55 19.60
CA THR A 298 -4.81 -9.45 18.69
C THR A 298 -5.64 -10.52 19.40
N LEU A 299 -5.42 -10.73 20.71
CA LEU A 299 -6.23 -11.64 21.53
C LEU A 299 -7.38 -10.93 22.25
N GLY A 300 -7.50 -9.61 22.12
CA GLY A 300 -8.53 -8.84 22.80
C GLY A 300 -8.24 -8.58 24.28
N GLU A 301 -7.00 -8.79 24.73
CA GLU A 301 -6.60 -8.43 26.11
C GLU A 301 -6.65 -6.91 26.28
N VAL A 302 -7.36 -6.45 27.31
CA VAL A 302 -7.51 -5.03 27.60
C VAL A 302 -6.31 -4.54 28.37
N LYS A 303 -5.57 -3.58 27.79
CA LYS A 303 -4.39 -2.97 28.41
C LYS A 303 -3.38 -4.03 28.93
N PRO A 304 -2.91 -4.95 28.07
CA PRO A 304 -1.90 -5.93 28.46
C PRO A 304 -0.66 -5.24 29.02
N ALA A 305 0.08 -5.94 29.88
CA ALA A 305 1.27 -5.41 30.57
C ALA A 305 2.32 -4.84 29.59
N ALA A 306 2.36 -5.34 28.34
CA ALA A 306 3.24 -4.83 27.30
C ALA A 306 3.05 -3.32 27.01
N PHE A 307 1.88 -2.76 27.29
CA PHE A 307 1.58 -1.34 27.06
C PHE A 307 1.71 -0.44 28.29
N GLU A 308 2.10 -0.97 29.46
CA GLU A 308 2.38 -0.16 30.65
C GLU A 308 3.36 0.98 30.34
N VAL A 309 4.40 0.70 29.53
CA VAL A 309 5.40 1.67 29.09
C VAL A 309 4.81 2.90 28.40
N TYR A 310 3.65 2.79 27.75
CA TYR A 310 2.96 3.92 27.12
C TYR A 310 2.06 4.65 28.10
N TYR A 311 1.41 3.94 29.03
CA TYR A 311 0.55 4.54 30.05
C TYR A 311 1.34 5.31 31.11
N ASP A 312 2.60 4.94 31.35
CA ASP A 312 3.50 5.64 32.27
C ASP A 312 4.07 6.96 31.72
N VAL A 313 3.90 7.24 30.42
CA VAL A 313 4.36 8.49 29.80
C VAL A 313 3.44 9.65 30.20
N GLU A 314 4.01 10.66 30.84
CA GLU A 314 3.29 11.89 31.17
C GLU A 314 2.75 12.62 29.91
N GLY A 315 1.62 13.31 30.06
CA GLY A 315 1.02 14.11 28.98
C GLY A 315 0.04 13.34 28.09
N LEU A 316 -0.31 12.10 28.43
CA LEU A 316 -1.47 11.40 27.87
C LEU A 316 -2.75 12.18 28.22
N TYR A 317 -3.46 12.67 27.21
CA TYR A 317 -4.68 13.47 27.41
C TYR A 317 -5.95 12.83 26.83
N ASP A 318 -5.82 11.82 25.98
CA ASP A 318 -6.96 11.07 25.42
C ASP A 318 -6.58 9.61 25.12
N ASP A 319 -7.50 8.68 25.39
CA ASP A 319 -7.35 7.23 25.22
C ASP A 319 -8.61 6.70 24.51
N THR A 320 -8.46 6.33 23.25
CA THR A 320 -9.56 5.81 22.42
C THR A 320 -9.57 4.29 22.34
N THR A 321 -8.82 3.60 23.19
CA THR A 321 -8.71 2.14 23.13
C THR A 321 -10.00 1.46 23.55
N LYS A 322 -10.37 0.40 22.83
CA LYS A 322 -11.60 -0.37 23.07
C LYS A 322 -11.48 -1.79 22.53
N VAL A 323 -12.34 -2.66 23.03
CA VAL A 323 -12.58 -3.97 22.41
C VAL A 323 -13.56 -3.77 21.26
N ASP A 324 -13.16 -4.13 20.04
CA ASP A 324 -13.96 -3.98 18.84
C ASP A 324 -13.54 -4.99 17.76
N THR A 325 -14.22 -5.02 16.63
CA THR A 325 -13.82 -5.87 15.49
C THR A 325 -12.48 -5.43 14.93
N LEU A 326 -11.74 -6.38 14.34
CA LEU A 326 -10.47 -6.09 13.67
C LEU A 326 -10.63 -5.02 12.57
N SER A 327 -11.74 -5.06 11.84
CA SER A 327 -12.13 -4.07 10.84
C SER A 327 -12.30 -2.67 11.44
N ALA A 328 -13.01 -2.55 12.56
CA ALA A 328 -13.20 -1.27 13.24
C ALA A 328 -11.88 -0.65 13.73
N VAL A 329 -11.00 -1.44 14.34
CA VAL A 329 -9.67 -0.97 14.78
C VAL A 329 -8.80 -0.56 13.59
N THR A 330 -8.80 -1.36 12.53
CA THR A 330 -8.09 -1.09 11.26
C THR A 330 -8.57 0.20 10.59
N ASN A 331 -9.87 0.47 10.60
CA ASN A 331 -10.45 1.69 10.03
C ASN A 331 -10.12 2.92 10.88
N ALA A 332 -10.13 2.80 12.20
CA ALA A 332 -9.75 3.88 13.10
C ALA A 332 -8.30 4.32 12.87
N LEU A 333 -7.38 3.37 12.66
CA LEU A 333 -5.98 3.68 12.32
C LEU A 333 -5.84 4.27 10.91
N GLY A 334 -6.58 3.73 9.93
CA GLY A 334 -6.55 4.21 8.54
C GLY A 334 -7.12 5.62 8.34
N ALA A 335 -8.01 6.10 9.23
CA ALA A 335 -8.68 7.40 9.11
C ALA A 335 -7.73 8.60 9.07
N GLY A 336 -6.50 8.47 9.60
CA GLY A 336 -5.47 9.49 9.47
C GLY A 336 -5.01 9.71 8.03
N GLN A 337 -5.17 8.71 7.13
CA GLN A 337 -4.57 8.68 5.81
C GLN A 337 -5.60 8.66 4.68
N PRO A 338 -6.47 9.69 4.54
CA PRO A 338 -7.50 9.67 3.51
C PRO A 338 -6.88 9.84 2.11
N ALA A 339 -7.61 9.32 1.12
CA ALA A 339 -7.28 9.43 -0.29
C ALA A 339 -7.39 10.87 -0.82
N GLY A 340 -6.96 11.07 -2.07
CA GLY A 340 -7.15 12.34 -2.81
C GLY A 340 -6.01 13.35 -2.66
N PHE A 341 -4.88 12.94 -2.08
CA PHE A 341 -3.69 13.78 -1.94
C PHE A 341 -2.58 13.35 -2.90
N ARG A 342 -1.74 14.32 -3.30
CA ARG A 342 -0.41 14.03 -3.84
C ARG A 342 0.48 13.60 -2.69
N ASN A 343 1.01 12.38 -2.75
CA ASN A 343 1.83 11.82 -1.68
C ASN A 343 3.28 11.71 -2.12
N ALA A 344 4.18 11.92 -1.16
CA ALA A 344 5.59 11.54 -1.24
C ALA A 344 5.89 10.65 -0.04
N TRP A 345 6.35 9.43 -0.29
CA TRP A 345 6.53 8.41 0.73
C TRP A 345 7.97 7.90 0.72
N PHE A 346 8.56 7.80 1.91
CA PHE A 346 9.89 7.25 2.12
C PHE A 346 9.88 6.31 3.31
N THR A 347 10.73 5.30 3.29
CA THR A 347 10.90 4.36 4.39
C THR A 347 12.38 4.14 4.68
N ALA A 348 12.69 3.84 5.93
CA ALA A 348 14.02 3.45 6.37
C ALA A 348 13.90 2.42 7.49
N SER A 349 14.86 1.51 7.57
CA SER A 349 14.96 0.53 8.65
C SER A 349 16.28 0.72 9.39
N PHE A 350 16.22 0.74 10.71
CA PHE A 350 17.37 0.92 11.58
C PHE A 350 17.25 0.01 12.81
N LYS A 351 18.36 -0.24 13.50
CA LYS A 351 18.34 -0.96 14.77
C LYS A 351 17.51 -0.18 15.79
N ASN A 352 16.82 -0.88 16.68
CA ASN A 352 16.04 -0.26 17.76
C ASN A 352 16.92 0.66 18.61
N ASP A 353 16.86 1.96 18.33
CA ASP A 353 17.74 2.98 18.89
C ASP A 353 17.02 4.33 18.84
N ALA A 354 16.97 5.04 19.96
CA ALA A 354 16.29 6.31 20.07
C ALA A 354 16.91 7.41 19.20
N ARG A 355 18.20 7.34 18.83
CA ARG A 355 18.90 8.39 18.07
C ARG A 355 18.30 8.63 16.68
N PRO A 356 18.18 7.61 15.78
CA PRO A 356 17.53 7.81 14.49
C PRO A 356 16.05 8.21 14.61
N MET A 357 15.34 7.74 15.64
CA MET A 357 13.94 8.14 15.89
C MET A 357 13.81 9.62 16.27
N ASN A 358 14.68 10.11 17.17
CA ASN A 358 14.74 11.53 17.54
C ASN A 358 15.16 12.41 16.35
N TYR A 359 16.11 11.95 15.52
CA TYR A 359 16.48 12.64 14.29
C TYR A 359 15.29 12.74 13.32
N ALA A 360 14.55 11.66 13.11
CA ALA A 360 13.35 11.66 12.26
C ALA A 360 12.28 12.63 12.80
N ARG A 361 12.05 12.64 14.12
CA ARG A 361 11.17 13.60 14.79
C ARG A 361 11.61 15.05 14.52
N GLU A 362 12.89 15.38 14.69
CA GLU A 362 13.40 16.73 14.44
C GLU A 362 13.20 17.14 12.98
N LYS A 363 13.51 16.25 12.03
CA LYS A 363 13.29 16.51 10.60
C LYS A 363 11.82 16.63 10.23
N PHE A 364 10.93 15.92 10.90
CA PHE A 364 9.49 16.14 10.76
C PHE A 364 9.10 17.57 11.14
N HIS A 365 9.59 18.09 12.27
CA HIS A 365 9.29 19.47 12.69
C HIS A 365 9.88 20.52 11.74
N GLU A 366 11.11 20.32 11.25
CA GLU A 366 11.71 21.20 10.24
C GLU A 366 10.92 21.20 8.92
N LEU A 367 10.55 20.01 8.43
CA LEU A 367 9.75 19.86 7.22
C LEU A 367 8.39 20.56 7.37
N MET A 368 7.76 20.39 8.53
CA MET A 368 6.51 21.05 8.87
C MET A 368 6.58 22.57 8.78
N GLN A 369 7.62 23.18 9.36
CA GLN A 369 7.82 24.63 9.30
C GLN A 369 8.03 25.10 7.86
N ARG A 370 8.90 24.42 7.10
CA ARG A 370 9.17 24.76 5.69
C ARG A 370 7.93 24.63 4.80
N SER A 371 7.13 23.59 5.00
CA SER A 371 5.89 23.39 4.23
C SER A 371 4.87 24.49 4.51
N ARG A 372 4.73 24.94 5.76
CA ARG A 372 3.88 26.08 6.13
C ARG A 372 4.24 27.34 5.34
N ASP A 373 5.53 27.58 5.17
CA ASP A 373 6.04 28.82 4.58
C ASP A 373 6.02 28.80 3.04
N SER A 374 5.88 27.62 2.41
CA SER A 374 6.12 27.43 0.98
C SER A 374 4.91 27.06 0.14
N THR A 375 3.92 26.35 0.67
CA THR A 375 2.94 25.70 -0.22
C THR A 375 1.72 26.55 -0.55
N GLY A 376 1.29 27.49 0.32
CA GLY A 376 0.04 28.25 0.14
C GLY A 376 -1.25 27.40 -0.01
N VAL A 377 -1.10 26.07 0.07
CA VAL A 377 -2.09 25.03 -0.21
C VAL A 377 -2.12 24.08 1.00
N PRO A 378 -3.29 23.54 1.38
CA PRO A 378 -3.40 22.52 2.42
C PRO A 378 -2.40 21.38 2.23
N TYR A 379 -1.59 21.10 3.26
CA TYR A 379 -0.66 19.99 3.28
C TYR A 379 -0.83 19.17 4.56
N ARG A 380 -0.35 17.92 4.49
CA ARG A 380 -0.33 16.97 5.60
C ARG A 380 1.00 16.25 5.59
N THR A 381 1.44 15.83 6.76
CA THR A 381 2.69 15.08 6.91
C THR A 381 2.48 14.00 7.94
N PHE A 382 3.17 12.88 7.74
CA PHE A 382 3.19 11.73 8.63
C PHE A 382 4.63 11.32 8.85
N ASN A 383 5.00 11.11 10.11
CA ASN A 383 6.21 10.41 10.48
C ASN A 383 5.82 9.26 11.40
N THR A 384 5.92 8.03 10.89
CA THR A 384 5.51 6.81 11.59
C THR A 384 6.73 6.00 12.00
N LEU A 385 6.72 5.53 13.24
CA LEU A 385 7.71 4.63 13.82
C LEU A 385 6.98 3.37 14.27
N SER A 386 7.37 2.23 13.72
CA SER A 386 6.76 0.93 14.00
C SER A 386 7.89 -0.06 14.25
N PRO A 387 7.78 -0.93 15.28
CA PRO A 387 8.65 -2.08 15.39
C PRO A 387 8.52 -2.91 14.13
N HIS A 388 9.65 -3.43 13.65
CA HIS A 388 9.63 -4.52 12.68
C HIS A 388 9.56 -5.82 13.49
N PRO A 389 8.67 -6.76 13.16
CA PRO A 389 8.67 -8.07 13.81
C PRO A 389 10.06 -8.70 13.70
N ASP A 390 10.57 -9.26 14.80
CA ASP A 390 11.75 -10.13 14.78
C ASP A 390 11.33 -11.45 14.14
N THR A 391 11.18 -11.43 12.82
CA THR A 391 10.98 -12.66 12.08
C THR A 391 12.27 -13.45 12.26
N ARG A 392 12.19 -14.58 12.99
CA ARG A 392 13.28 -15.57 13.07
C ARG A 392 13.67 -16.17 11.71
N LEU A 393 13.23 -15.56 10.60
CA LEU A 393 13.91 -15.61 9.33
C LEU A 393 15.34 -15.13 9.54
N LYS A 394 16.23 -16.10 9.74
CA LYS A 394 17.64 -15.97 9.33
C LYS A 394 17.64 -15.68 7.83
N LEU A 395 17.38 -14.43 7.45
CA LEU A 395 17.56 -13.94 6.10
C LEU A 395 19.01 -14.27 5.77
N LEU A 396 19.20 -15.20 4.84
CA LEU A 396 20.53 -15.55 4.37
C LEU A 396 21.20 -14.24 3.98
N PRO A 397 22.44 -13.96 4.41
CA PRO A 397 23.12 -12.67 4.17
C PRO A 397 23.12 -12.23 2.70
N ASN A 398 22.93 -13.18 1.78
CA ASN A 398 22.84 -12.95 0.34
C ASN A 398 21.50 -12.35 -0.10
N LEU A 399 20.37 -12.64 0.57
CA LEU A 399 19.05 -12.08 0.24
C LEU A 399 18.95 -10.60 0.64
N MET A 400 19.54 -10.22 1.78
CA MET A 400 19.66 -8.82 2.20
C MET A 400 20.50 -7.99 1.21
N ARG A 401 21.53 -8.56 0.60
CA ARG A 401 22.33 -7.88 -0.44
C ARG A 401 21.54 -7.70 -1.75
N LEU A 402 20.74 -8.70 -2.12
CA LEU A 402 19.88 -8.61 -3.31
C LEU A 402 18.79 -7.54 -3.12
N LEU A 403 18.08 -7.57 -1.98
CA LEU A 403 17.05 -6.58 -1.64
C LEU A 403 17.63 -5.16 -1.52
N ALA A 404 18.81 -5.00 -0.92
CA ALA A 404 19.50 -3.71 -0.88
C ALA A 404 19.88 -3.20 -2.28
N SER A 405 20.29 -4.08 -3.20
CA SER A 405 20.64 -3.71 -4.57
C SER A 405 19.41 -3.32 -5.41
N ILE A 406 18.26 -3.96 -5.16
CA ILE A 406 16.99 -3.63 -5.80
C ILE A 406 16.48 -2.29 -5.27
N LEU A 407 16.44 -2.12 -3.94
CA LEU A 407 16.02 -0.86 -3.30
C LEU A 407 16.92 0.33 -3.69
N GLN A 408 18.23 0.12 -3.86
CA GLN A 408 19.13 1.15 -4.36
C GLN A 408 18.87 1.53 -5.82
N ARG A 409 18.51 0.56 -6.67
CA ARG A 409 18.09 0.84 -8.06
C ARG A 409 16.78 1.64 -8.08
N THR A 410 15.78 1.21 -7.31
CA THR A 410 14.48 1.91 -7.25
C THR A 410 14.61 3.31 -6.66
N ALA A 411 15.46 3.50 -5.64
CA ALA A 411 15.73 4.82 -5.07
C ALA A 411 16.53 5.73 -6.04
N LEU A 412 17.43 5.16 -6.84
CA LEU A 412 18.15 5.89 -7.88
C LEU A 412 17.21 6.29 -9.04
N GLU A 413 16.32 5.39 -9.46
CA GLU A 413 15.28 5.66 -10.46
C GLU A 413 14.31 6.75 -9.98
N ALA A 414 13.85 6.68 -8.72
CA ALA A 414 13.02 7.72 -8.11
C ALA A 414 13.74 9.08 -8.01
N LYS A 415 15.04 9.07 -7.69
CA LYS A 415 15.87 10.29 -7.64
C LYS A 415 16.08 10.90 -9.02
N LEU A 416 16.28 10.08 -10.05
CA LEU A 416 16.41 10.54 -11.44
C LEU A 416 15.08 11.07 -11.99
N ALA A 417 13.95 10.44 -11.65
CA ALA A 417 12.61 10.92 -11.99
C ALA A 417 12.30 12.29 -11.36
N LEU A 418 12.76 12.53 -10.13
CA LEU A 418 12.61 13.82 -9.44
C LEU A 418 13.56 14.92 -9.99
N GLN A 419 14.68 14.54 -10.60
CA GLN A 419 15.66 15.47 -11.15
C GLN A 419 15.39 15.90 -12.60
N HIS A 420 14.65 15.10 -13.38
CA HIS A 420 14.48 15.31 -14.82
C HIS A 420 13.10 15.81 -15.28
N GLY A 421 12.21 16.23 -14.37
CA GLY A 421 10.96 16.94 -14.67
C GLY A 421 10.39 16.73 -16.09
N SER A 422 9.57 15.68 -16.27
CA SER A 422 8.77 15.40 -17.48
C SER A 422 9.47 15.45 -18.86
N ASP A 423 10.79 15.32 -18.95
CA ASP A 423 11.47 15.27 -20.26
C ASP A 423 11.65 13.82 -20.72
N SER A 424 10.93 13.42 -21.78
CA SER A 424 10.72 12.03 -22.24
C SER A 424 11.82 11.49 -23.18
N SER A 425 13.03 12.01 -23.08
CA SER A 425 14.15 11.52 -23.89
C SER A 425 14.67 10.18 -23.37
N PRO A 426 14.94 9.16 -24.22
CA PRO A 426 15.48 7.89 -23.77
C PRO A 426 16.88 8.09 -23.17
N ILE A 427 16.99 7.85 -21.86
CA ILE A 427 18.27 7.90 -21.13
C ILE A 427 19.11 6.70 -21.59
N GLN A 428 20.05 6.91 -22.51
CA GLN A 428 21.11 5.93 -22.78
C GLN A 428 22.09 5.93 -21.60
N MET A 429 22.00 4.91 -20.74
CA MET A 429 23.01 4.69 -19.70
C MET A 429 24.20 3.88 -20.25
N PRO A 430 25.45 4.30 -19.98
CA PRO A 430 26.61 3.48 -20.31
C PRO A 430 26.64 2.22 -19.44
N LEU A 431 26.87 1.08 -20.07
CA LEU A 431 27.11 -0.20 -19.39
C LEU A 431 28.30 -0.07 -18.44
N CYS A 432 28.05 0.06 -17.13
CA CYS A 432 29.08 -0.09 -16.11
C CYS A 432 29.59 -1.54 -16.12
N LYS A 433 30.72 -1.78 -16.78
CA LYS A 433 31.53 -2.99 -16.57
C LYS A 433 32.09 -2.96 -15.15
N TRP A 434 31.66 -3.90 -14.31
CA TRP A 434 32.32 -4.19 -13.05
C TRP A 434 33.58 -5.04 -13.29
N PRO A 435 34.74 -4.69 -12.72
CA PRO A 435 35.92 -5.55 -12.75
C PRO A 435 35.72 -6.70 -11.75
N GLY A 436 35.64 -7.94 -12.25
CA GLY A 436 35.87 -9.14 -11.44
C GLY A 436 34.71 -10.12 -11.17
N SER A 437 33.60 -10.11 -11.91
CA SER A 437 32.56 -11.14 -11.76
C SER A 437 32.22 -11.84 -13.07
N THR A 438 32.90 -12.95 -13.35
CA THR A 438 32.43 -13.96 -14.32
C THR A 438 31.50 -14.93 -13.60
N TRP A 439 30.19 -14.81 -13.81
CA TRP A 439 29.24 -15.86 -13.49
C TRP A 439 28.91 -16.61 -14.78
N GLU A 440 29.61 -17.71 -15.05
CA GLU A 440 29.20 -18.69 -16.06
C GLU A 440 28.06 -19.53 -15.48
N LEU A 441 26.86 -19.40 -16.06
CA LEU A 441 25.77 -20.35 -15.87
C LEU A 441 26.14 -21.66 -16.59
N LYS A 442 26.69 -22.62 -15.84
CA LYS A 442 26.71 -24.02 -16.28
C LYS A 442 25.37 -24.66 -15.96
N ALA A 443 24.52 -24.76 -16.99
CA ALA A 443 23.45 -25.74 -17.02
C ALA A 443 24.07 -27.13 -16.80
N ARG A 444 23.55 -27.90 -15.85
CA ARG A 444 23.78 -29.35 -15.81
C ARG A 444 22.48 -30.04 -16.19
N SER A 445 22.66 -30.95 -17.14
CA SER A 445 21.75 -31.96 -17.69
C SER A 445 21.01 -32.77 -16.62
#